data_AF-A0A973D3D5-F1
#
_entry.id   AF-A0A973D3D5-F1
#
_cell.length_a   1.000
_cell.length_b   1.000
_cell.length_c   1.000
_cell.angle_alpha   90.00
_cell.angle_beta   90.00
_cell.angle_gamma   90.00
#
_symmetry.space_group_name_H-M   'P 1'
#
loop_
_entity.id
_entity.type
_entity.pdbx_description
1 polymer ?
#
loop_
_entity_poly.entity_id
_entity_poly.type
_entity_poly.pdbx_seq_one_letter_code
_entity_poly.pdbx_strand_id
1 'polypeptide(L)'
;MSHSGQPVEIIGVPLDHGSGRRGVSMGPSALRIAGLKKALRRAEIVTHDVGDIDVPIPEIRDPGDSTHKYLEVVETACLLLAERVSGALSKGRIPLVLGGDHSVAIGTISGVAQHLQDSASDEPPKIGVLWFDAHADLNTPDTSPTGNIHGMPLACMLGKGPGALTGIGFPGPKISSRRVIQIGLRELDPDEKRRIQESEITA
;
A
#
# COMPACT_ATOMS: atom_id res chain seq x y z
N MET A 1 -15.74 20.18 25.89
CA MET A 1 -15.77 18.74 25.52
C MET A 1 -14.48 18.49 24.75
N SER A 2 -13.56 17.69 25.28
CA SER A 2 -12.29 17.41 24.60
C SER A 2 -12.57 16.60 23.34
N HIS A 3 -12.18 17.11 22.17
CA HIS A 3 -12.13 16.29 20.97
C HIS A 3 -11.00 15.27 21.13
N SER A 4 -11.28 14.13 21.77
CA SER A 4 -10.38 12.99 21.62
C SER A 4 -10.45 12.60 20.14
N GLY A 5 -9.38 12.87 19.39
CA GLY A 5 -9.28 12.49 17.98
C GLY A 5 -9.57 11.00 17.79
N GLN A 6 -9.96 10.60 16.58
CA GLN A 6 -10.19 9.19 16.26
C GLN A 6 -8.95 8.36 16.65
N PRO A 7 -9.13 7.22 17.36
CA PRO A 7 -8.01 6.37 17.73
C PRO A 7 -7.25 5.85 16.51
N VAL A 8 -5.96 5.64 16.66
CA VAL A 8 -5.09 5.09 15.60
C VAL A 8 -4.79 3.62 15.88
N GLU A 9 -4.90 2.76 14.86
CA GLU A 9 -4.45 1.38 14.89
C GLU A 9 -3.13 1.25 14.09
N ILE A 10 -2.03 0.96 14.78
CA ILE A 10 -0.70 0.80 14.18
C ILE A 10 -0.55 -0.64 13.72
N ILE A 11 -0.28 -0.84 12.43
CA ILE A 11 -0.11 -2.15 11.79
C ILE A 11 1.27 -2.17 11.13
N GLY A 12 2.18 -3.04 11.58
CA GLY A 12 3.47 -3.18 10.91
C GLY A 12 3.46 -4.22 9.79
N VAL A 13 4.20 -3.95 8.73
CA VAL A 13 4.28 -4.77 7.53
C VAL A 13 5.74 -4.86 7.10
N PRO A 14 6.50 -5.85 7.61
CA PRO A 14 7.94 -5.98 7.35
C PRO A 14 8.22 -6.61 5.97
N LEU A 15 7.63 -6.05 4.90
CA LEU A 15 7.73 -6.56 3.53
C LEU A 15 8.98 -6.01 2.83
N ASP A 16 9.89 -6.91 2.43
CA ASP A 16 11.15 -6.60 1.71
C ASP A 16 11.12 -7.05 0.23
N HIS A 17 10.12 -7.87 -0.13
CA HIS A 17 10.10 -8.69 -1.34
C HIS A 17 9.80 -7.88 -2.60
N GLY A 18 9.04 -6.79 -2.46
CA GLY A 18 8.62 -5.96 -3.57
C GLY A 18 9.75 -5.11 -4.13
N SER A 19 10.80 -4.79 -3.37
CA SER A 19 11.86 -3.86 -3.79
C SER A 19 13.13 -4.52 -4.35
N GLY A 20 13.33 -5.81 -4.08
CA GLY A 20 14.61 -6.48 -4.35
C GLY A 20 15.80 -5.93 -3.53
N ARG A 21 15.53 -5.03 -2.57
CA ARG A 21 16.52 -4.47 -1.63
C ARG A 21 16.23 -5.02 -0.25
N ARG A 22 17.30 -5.33 0.49
CA ARG A 22 17.19 -5.80 1.87
C ARG A 22 17.10 -4.66 2.85
N GLY A 23 16.38 -4.91 3.93
CA GLY A 23 16.41 -4.11 5.16
C GLY A 23 15.27 -3.12 5.32
N VAL A 24 14.39 -2.95 4.32
CA VAL A 24 13.18 -2.14 4.52
C VAL A 24 12.18 -2.85 5.43
N SER A 25 12.24 -4.19 5.51
CA SER A 25 11.56 -5.00 6.52
C SER A 25 11.81 -4.56 7.98
N MET A 26 12.93 -3.87 8.27
CA MET A 26 13.21 -3.32 9.60
C MET A 26 12.47 -2.01 9.90
N GLY A 27 11.84 -1.38 8.91
CA GLY A 27 11.14 -0.10 9.01
C GLY A 27 10.13 -0.01 10.17
N PRO A 28 9.21 -0.98 10.34
CA PRO A 28 8.25 -0.97 11.44
C PRO A 28 8.94 -0.96 12.81
N SER A 29 9.95 -1.80 12.99
CA SER A 29 10.73 -1.86 14.23
C SER A 29 11.50 -0.57 14.48
N ALA A 30 12.14 0.00 13.46
CA ALA A 30 12.88 1.25 13.57
C ALA A 30 11.99 2.42 14.02
N LEU A 31 10.78 2.56 13.46
CA LEU A 31 9.83 3.61 13.85
C LEU A 31 9.32 3.41 15.29
N ARG A 32 9.11 2.17 15.72
CA ARG A 32 8.76 1.87 17.12
C ARG A 32 9.89 2.27 18.07
N ILE A 33 11.14 1.91 17.76
CA ILE A 33 12.33 2.28 18.54
C ILE A 33 12.53 3.79 18.58
N ALA A 34 12.31 4.49 17.47
CA ALA A 34 12.38 5.96 17.38
C ALA A 34 11.30 6.68 18.22
N GLY A 35 10.34 5.94 18.79
CA GLY A 35 9.38 6.46 19.74
C GLY A 35 8.07 6.93 19.11
N LEU A 36 7.64 6.35 17.98
CA LEU A 36 6.36 6.66 17.32
C LEU A 36 5.18 6.72 18.31
N LYS A 37 5.01 5.69 19.16
CA LYS A 37 3.94 5.64 20.18
C LYS A 37 4.05 6.77 21.22
N LYS A 38 5.27 7.20 21.54
CA LYS A 38 5.52 8.35 22.43
C LYS A 38 5.16 9.67 21.74
N ALA A 39 5.43 9.82 20.45
CA ALA A 39 5.04 10.98 19.67
C ALA A 39 3.51 11.10 19.54
N LEU A 40 2.82 10.02 19.17
CA LEU A 40 1.35 9.98 19.07
C LEU A 40 0.67 10.30 20.41
N ARG A 41 1.18 9.74 21.52
CA ARG A 41 0.67 10.06 22.86
C ARG A 41 0.85 11.54 23.24
N ARG A 42 1.97 12.17 22.85
CA ARG A 42 2.21 13.61 23.07
C ARG A 42 1.22 14.48 22.28
N ALA A 43 0.74 13.98 21.15
CA ALA A 43 -0.32 14.59 20.35
C ALA A 43 -1.73 14.23 20.84
N GLU A 44 -1.86 13.61 22.03
CA GLU A 44 -3.14 13.20 22.64
C GLU A 44 -3.95 12.20 21.79
N ILE A 45 -3.26 11.41 20.95
CA ILE A 45 -3.87 10.37 20.11
C ILE A 45 -3.87 9.03 20.87
N VAL A 46 -5.04 8.40 20.96
CA VAL A 46 -5.18 7.03 21.48
C VAL A 46 -4.64 6.05 20.43
N THR A 47 -3.73 5.16 20.83
CA THR A 47 -3.07 4.22 19.90
C THR A 47 -3.29 2.77 20.30
N HIS A 48 -3.60 1.92 19.33
CA HIS A 48 -3.62 0.46 19.42
C HIS A 48 -2.53 -0.10 18.48
N ASP A 49 -1.42 -0.59 19.02
CA ASP A 49 -0.41 -1.28 18.20
C ASP A 49 -0.74 -2.77 18.19
N VAL A 50 -1.07 -3.30 17.01
CA VAL A 50 -1.47 -4.70 16.82
C VAL A 50 -0.30 -5.57 16.37
N GLY A 51 0.92 -5.05 16.40
CA GLY A 51 2.11 -5.75 15.96
C GLY A 51 2.22 -5.83 14.44
N ASP A 52 2.94 -6.84 13.97
CA ASP A 52 3.28 -7.00 12.56
C ASP A 52 2.39 -8.07 11.90
N ILE A 53 2.17 -7.96 10.59
CA ILE A 53 1.72 -9.11 9.81
C ILE A 53 2.88 -10.09 9.64
N ASP A 54 2.57 -11.37 9.59
CA ASP A 54 3.58 -12.39 9.36
C ASP A 54 4.01 -12.37 7.89
N VAL A 55 5.31 -12.21 7.65
CA VAL A 55 5.90 -12.18 6.32
C VAL A 55 7.14 -13.06 6.38
N PRO A 56 7.25 -14.11 5.54
CA PRO A 56 8.46 -14.93 5.48
C PRO A 56 9.65 -14.08 5.06
N ILE A 57 10.88 -14.48 5.39
CA ILE A 57 12.08 -13.78 4.90
C ILE A 57 12.36 -14.11 3.42
N PRO A 58 12.96 -13.19 2.63
CA PRO A 58 13.28 -13.46 1.23
C PRO A 58 14.17 -14.67 0.99
N GLU A 59 15.08 -14.99 1.93
CA GLU A 59 16.07 -16.07 1.80
C GLU A 59 15.47 -17.47 1.70
N ILE A 60 14.21 -17.64 2.11
CA ILE A 60 13.51 -18.93 2.07
C ILE A 60 12.45 -18.99 0.95
N ARG A 61 12.46 -18.02 0.03
CA ARG A 61 11.46 -17.91 -1.04
C ARG A 61 12.12 -17.77 -2.41
N ASP A 62 11.49 -18.39 -3.41
CA ASP A 62 11.85 -18.23 -4.80
C ASP A 62 11.22 -16.94 -5.35
N PRO A 63 11.97 -16.08 -6.06
CA PRO A 63 11.42 -14.93 -6.77
C PRO A 63 10.31 -15.28 -7.77
N GLY A 64 10.28 -16.49 -8.33
CA GLY A 64 9.30 -16.88 -9.34
C GLY A 64 9.46 -16.09 -10.64
N ASP A 65 8.36 -15.54 -11.16
CA ASP A 65 8.34 -14.82 -12.44
C ASP A 65 9.20 -13.54 -12.38
N SER A 66 10.12 -13.40 -13.35
CA SER A 66 11.04 -12.26 -13.45
C SER A 66 10.34 -10.92 -13.69
N THR A 67 9.11 -10.92 -14.20
CA THR A 67 8.33 -9.71 -14.51
C THR A 67 7.51 -9.20 -13.33
N HIS A 68 7.33 -10.01 -12.28
CA HIS A 68 6.64 -9.65 -11.04
C HIS A 68 7.07 -10.58 -9.89
N LYS A 69 8.27 -10.32 -9.38
CA LYS A 69 8.96 -11.20 -8.43
C LYS A 69 8.23 -11.29 -7.09
N TYR A 70 8.28 -12.47 -6.48
CA TYR A 70 7.72 -12.80 -5.17
C TYR A 70 6.21 -12.53 -5.04
N LEU A 71 5.47 -12.63 -6.16
CA LEU A 71 4.03 -12.34 -6.22
C LEU A 71 3.22 -12.99 -5.10
N GLU A 72 3.42 -14.29 -4.86
CA GLU A 72 2.67 -15.04 -3.85
C GLU A 72 2.86 -14.46 -2.43
N VAL A 73 4.08 -14.04 -2.10
CA VAL A 73 4.40 -13.46 -0.79
C VAL A 73 3.77 -12.07 -0.66
N VAL A 74 3.89 -11.25 -1.71
CA VAL A 74 3.32 -9.90 -1.73
C VAL A 74 1.80 -9.94 -1.69
N GLU A 75 1.17 -10.85 -2.45
CA GLU A 75 -0.28 -11.09 -2.44
C GLU A 75 -0.76 -11.48 -1.04
N THR A 76 -0.15 -12.50 -0.44
CA THR A 76 -0.53 -12.98 0.91
C THR A 76 -0.42 -11.87 1.95
N ALA A 77 0.69 -11.13 1.94
CA ALA A 77 0.90 -10.00 2.84
C ALA A 77 -0.17 -8.90 2.64
N CYS A 78 -0.50 -8.58 1.38
CA CYS A 78 -1.47 -7.55 1.05
C CYS A 78 -2.92 -7.96 1.35
N LEU A 79 -3.27 -9.24 1.21
CA LEU A 79 -4.57 -9.79 1.63
C LEU A 79 -4.76 -9.64 3.14
N LEU A 80 -3.80 -10.11 3.94
CA LEU A 80 -3.83 -9.98 5.40
C LEU A 80 -3.87 -8.50 5.83
N LEU A 81 -3.13 -7.63 5.14
CA LEU A 81 -3.13 -6.20 5.42
C LEU A 81 -4.48 -5.56 5.11
N ALA A 82 -5.10 -5.89 3.98
CA ALA A 82 -6.42 -5.37 3.59
C ALA A 82 -7.48 -5.72 4.64
N GLU A 83 -7.48 -6.97 5.14
CA GLU A 83 -8.37 -7.40 6.23
C GLU A 83 -8.13 -6.62 7.52
N ARG A 84 -6.86 -6.42 7.93
CA ARG A 84 -6.54 -5.64 9.13
C ARG A 84 -6.96 -4.18 9.01
N VAL A 85 -6.70 -3.56 7.86
CA VAL A 85 -7.09 -2.17 7.59
C VAL A 85 -8.61 -2.01 7.59
N SER A 86 -9.33 -2.87 6.87
CA SER A 86 -10.80 -2.85 6.87
C SER A 86 -11.37 -3.08 8.29
N GLY A 87 -10.78 -4.01 9.04
CA GLY A 87 -11.14 -4.27 10.44
C GLY A 87 -10.85 -3.10 11.39
N ALA A 88 -9.77 -2.35 11.18
CA ALA A 88 -9.47 -1.12 11.94
C ALA A 88 -10.53 -0.05 11.70
N LEU A 89 -10.89 0.18 10.42
CA LEU A 89 -11.91 1.14 10.03
C LEU A 89 -13.29 0.78 10.60
N SER A 90 -13.68 -0.50 10.55
CA SER A 90 -14.92 -0.99 11.17
C SER A 90 -14.98 -0.80 12.69
N LYS A 91 -13.83 -0.68 13.37
CA LYS A 91 -13.74 -0.33 14.80
C LYS A 91 -13.70 1.18 15.05
N GLY A 92 -13.88 2.01 14.02
CA GLY A 92 -13.77 3.47 14.10
C GLY A 92 -12.35 3.98 14.34
N ARG A 93 -11.33 3.22 13.91
CA ARG A 93 -9.91 3.55 14.09
C ARG A 93 -9.28 3.94 12.76
N ILE A 94 -8.38 4.91 12.79
CA ILE A 94 -7.55 5.29 11.65
C ILE A 94 -6.39 4.29 11.55
N PRO A 95 -6.24 3.55 10.44
CA PRO A 95 -5.09 2.66 10.24
C PRO A 95 -3.83 3.48 9.96
N LEU A 96 -2.77 3.22 10.73
CA LEU A 96 -1.41 3.71 10.49
C LEU A 96 -0.53 2.52 10.15
N VAL A 97 -0.32 2.30 8.85
CA VAL A 97 0.50 1.19 8.34
C VAL A 97 1.97 1.59 8.33
N LEU A 98 2.81 0.82 9.01
CA LEU A 98 4.25 0.96 8.98
C LEU A 98 4.79 -0.07 7.98
N GLY A 99 5.24 0.40 6.83
CA GLY A 99 5.69 -0.48 5.75
C GLY A 99 7.14 -0.92 5.86
N GLY A 100 7.49 -1.84 4.95
CA GLY A 100 8.82 -1.98 4.40
C GLY A 100 8.85 -1.30 3.03
N ASP A 101 8.80 -2.08 1.95
CA ASP A 101 8.68 -1.52 0.60
C ASP A 101 7.26 -1.01 0.27
N HIS A 102 7.12 -0.26 -0.83
CA HIS A 102 5.89 0.44 -1.17
C HIS A 102 4.77 -0.48 -1.70
N SER A 103 5.03 -1.77 -1.95
CA SER A 103 3.97 -2.70 -2.37
C SER A 103 2.88 -2.88 -1.31
N VAL A 104 3.18 -2.57 -0.04
CA VAL A 104 2.19 -2.53 1.06
C VAL A 104 1.02 -1.58 0.82
N ALA A 105 1.18 -0.59 -0.08
CA ALA A 105 0.11 0.31 -0.46
C ALA A 105 -1.07 -0.43 -1.11
N ILE A 106 -0.81 -1.53 -1.82
CA ILE A 106 -1.84 -2.37 -2.45
C ILE A 106 -2.79 -2.89 -1.37
N GLY A 107 -2.27 -3.58 -0.35
CA GLY A 107 -3.09 -4.07 0.76
C GLY A 107 -3.75 -2.94 1.55
N THR A 108 -3.02 -1.84 1.77
CA THR A 108 -3.52 -0.70 2.55
C THR A 108 -4.75 -0.07 1.91
N ILE A 109 -4.67 0.36 0.66
CA ILE A 109 -5.78 1.03 -0.03
C ILE A 109 -6.87 0.03 -0.40
N SER A 110 -6.53 -1.22 -0.72
CA SER A 110 -7.55 -2.27 -0.92
C SER A 110 -8.38 -2.50 0.33
N GLY A 111 -7.79 -2.46 1.53
CA GLY A 111 -8.55 -2.55 2.79
C GLY A 111 -9.47 -1.36 3.03
N VAL A 112 -9.02 -0.14 2.71
CA VAL A 112 -9.86 1.07 2.75
C VAL A 112 -11.01 0.96 1.75
N ALA A 113 -10.71 0.54 0.51
CA ALA A 113 -11.68 0.38 -0.56
C ALA A 113 -12.71 -0.69 -0.21
N GLN A 114 -12.28 -1.84 0.31
CA GLN A 114 -13.16 -2.91 0.76
C GLN A 114 -14.13 -2.42 1.86
N HIS A 115 -13.66 -1.60 2.80
CA HIS A 115 -14.50 -1.04 3.85
C HIS A 115 -15.55 -0.05 3.32
N LEU A 116 -15.20 0.69 2.25
CA LEU A 116 -16.05 1.72 1.65
C LEU A 116 -16.84 1.24 0.43
N GLN A 117 -16.66 -0.02 0.01
CA GLN A 117 -17.30 -0.59 -1.17
C GLN A 117 -18.82 -0.53 -1.02
N ASP A 118 -19.48 0.06 -2.02
CA ASP A 118 -20.93 -0.04 -2.16
C ASP A 118 -21.25 -1.23 -3.07
N SER A 119 -21.88 -2.27 -2.51
CA SER A 119 -22.26 -3.47 -3.27
C SER A 119 -23.26 -3.20 -4.40
N ALA A 120 -23.88 -2.01 -4.46
CA ALA A 120 -24.78 -1.60 -5.52
C ALA A 120 -24.10 -0.81 -6.65
N SER A 121 -22.78 -0.61 -6.60
CA SER A 121 -22.04 0.20 -7.58
C SER A 121 -20.90 -0.58 -8.23
N ASP A 122 -20.80 -0.47 -9.56
CA ASP A 122 -19.66 -0.96 -10.34
C ASP A 122 -18.47 0.02 -10.34
N GLU A 123 -18.64 1.21 -9.74
CA GLU A 123 -17.58 2.22 -9.64
C GLU A 123 -16.73 2.00 -8.38
N PRO A 124 -15.42 2.33 -8.43
CA PRO A 124 -14.58 2.29 -7.24
C PRO A 124 -15.09 3.27 -6.17
N PRO A 125 -14.92 2.95 -4.88
CA PRO A 125 -15.30 3.84 -3.79
C PRO A 125 -14.59 5.19 -3.90
N LYS A 126 -15.23 6.24 -3.37
CA LYS A 126 -14.73 7.62 -3.45
C LYS A 126 -13.55 7.83 -2.49
N ILE A 127 -12.38 7.37 -2.90
CA ILE A 127 -11.11 7.53 -2.18
C ILE A 127 -10.25 8.57 -2.88
N GLY A 128 -9.70 9.51 -2.11
CA GLY A 128 -8.63 10.42 -2.55
C GLY A 128 -7.27 9.92 -2.10
N VAL A 129 -6.27 10.00 -2.98
CA VAL A 129 -4.90 9.54 -2.70
C VAL A 129 -3.92 10.69 -2.94
N LEU A 130 -3.12 11.00 -1.92
CA LEU A 130 -1.92 11.83 -2.05
C LEU A 130 -0.72 10.89 -2.04
N TRP A 131 -0.03 10.78 -3.18
CA TRP A 131 1.12 9.89 -3.36
C TRP A 131 2.41 10.70 -3.25
N PHE A 132 3.02 10.69 -2.06
CA PHE A 132 4.27 11.41 -1.82
C PHE A 132 5.46 10.49 -2.06
N ASP A 133 6.05 10.56 -3.26
CA ASP A 133 7.14 9.67 -3.66
C ASP A 133 8.04 10.34 -4.71
N ALA A 134 9.28 9.87 -4.83
CA ALA A 134 10.18 10.20 -5.92
C ALA A 134 9.77 9.54 -7.24
N HIS A 135 9.09 8.39 -7.15
CA HIS A 135 8.67 7.55 -8.27
C HIS A 135 7.15 7.58 -8.44
N ALA A 136 6.65 7.19 -9.61
CA ALA A 136 5.21 7.17 -9.86
C ALA A 136 4.54 5.86 -9.41
N ASP A 137 5.30 4.77 -9.32
CA ASP A 137 4.82 3.44 -8.99
C ASP A 137 3.71 2.94 -9.93
N LEU A 138 3.83 3.33 -11.21
CA LEU A 138 2.85 3.09 -12.28
C LEU A 138 3.27 2.00 -13.27
N ASN A 139 4.37 1.29 -13.00
CA ASN A 139 4.79 0.19 -13.85
C ASN A 139 3.79 -0.99 -13.79
N THR A 140 3.76 -1.77 -14.86
CA THR A 140 3.13 -3.09 -14.93
C THR A 140 4.19 -4.16 -15.20
N PRO A 141 3.87 -5.46 -15.13
CA PRO A 141 4.83 -6.52 -15.49
C PRO A 141 5.46 -6.30 -16.88
N ASP A 142 4.68 -5.77 -17.83
CA ASP A 142 5.16 -5.51 -19.20
C ASP A 142 6.08 -4.28 -19.34
N THR A 143 6.04 -3.33 -18.40
CA THR A 143 6.79 -2.07 -18.51
C THR A 143 7.93 -1.96 -17.52
N SER A 144 7.89 -2.74 -16.43
CA SER A 144 8.88 -2.68 -15.38
C SER A 144 10.25 -3.13 -15.89
N PRO A 145 11.33 -2.34 -15.68
CA PRO A 145 12.68 -2.77 -16.04
C PRO A 145 13.24 -3.84 -15.08
N THR A 146 12.61 -4.06 -13.93
CA THR A 146 13.13 -4.92 -12.86
C THR A 146 12.22 -6.08 -12.48
N GLY A 147 10.92 -5.97 -12.78
CA GLY A 147 9.89 -6.87 -12.28
C GLY A 147 9.67 -6.78 -10.77
N ASN A 148 10.16 -5.73 -10.12
CA ASN A 148 9.99 -5.52 -8.68
C ASN A 148 8.62 -4.87 -8.42
N ILE A 149 7.76 -5.53 -7.64
CA ILE A 149 6.36 -5.12 -7.44
C ILE A 149 6.23 -3.77 -6.72
N HIS A 150 7.22 -3.30 -5.96
CA HIS A 150 7.17 -2.00 -5.28
C HIS A 150 7.02 -0.80 -6.23
N GLY A 151 7.39 -0.94 -7.52
CA GLY A 151 7.18 0.08 -8.55
C GLY A 151 5.86 -0.07 -9.31
N MET A 152 4.99 -0.99 -8.89
CA MET A 152 3.68 -1.27 -9.49
C MET A 152 2.45 -0.97 -8.60
N PRO A 153 2.53 -0.58 -7.30
CA PRO A 153 1.36 -0.56 -6.45
C PRO A 153 0.27 0.38 -6.96
N LEU A 154 0.62 1.59 -7.44
CA LEU A 154 -0.38 2.53 -7.93
C LEU A 154 -1.06 2.02 -9.20
N ALA A 155 -0.32 1.39 -10.11
CA ALA A 155 -0.92 0.73 -11.27
C ALA A 155 -1.89 -0.38 -10.85
N CYS A 156 -1.51 -1.22 -9.88
CA CYS A 156 -2.35 -2.32 -9.38
C CYS A 156 -3.67 -1.79 -8.80
N MET A 157 -3.63 -0.71 -8.01
CA MET A 157 -4.83 -0.10 -7.42
C MET A 157 -5.72 0.61 -8.46
N LEU A 158 -5.17 0.97 -9.61
CA LEU A 158 -5.90 1.45 -10.79
C LEU A 158 -6.37 0.29 -11.69
N GLY A 159 -6.21 -0.97 -11.26
CA GLY A 159 -6.67 -2.16 -11.99
C GLY A 159 -5.70 -2.66 -13.07
N LYS A 160 -4.45 -2.18 -13.09
CA LYS A 160 -3.42 -2.55 -14.07
C LYS A 160 -2.29 -3.33 -13.39
N GLY A 161 -2.25 -4.65 -13.55
CA GLY A 161 -1.22 -5.50 -12.96
C GLY A 161 -1.65 -6.96 -12.86
N PRO A 162 -0.87 -7.81 -12.15
CA PRO A 162 -1.23 -9.20 -11.92
C PRO A 162 -2.62 -9.32 -11.26
N GLY A 163 -3.45 -10.25 -11.73
CA GLY A 163 -4.81 -10.48 -11.20
C GLY A 163 -4.84 -10.73 -9.69
N ALA A 164 -3.82 -11.44 -9.19
CA ALA A 164 -3.56 -11.67 -7.76
C ALA A 164 -3.51 -10.37 -6.93
N LEU A 165 -2.96 -9.28 -7.49
CA LEU A 165 -2.83 -8.00 -6.79
C LEU A 165 -4.02 -7.07 -7.04
N THR A 166 -4.51 -7.02 -8.29
CA THR A 166 -5.65 -6.16 -8.65
C THR A 166 -6.98 -6.66 -8.06
N GLY A 167 -7.06 -7.96 -7.74
CA GLY A 167 -8.22 -8.61 -7.12
C GLY A 167 -8.30 -8.51 -5.59
N ILE A 168 -7.30 -7.96 -4.90
CA ILE A 168 -7.27 -7.90 -3.42
C ILE A 168 -8.43 -7.04 -2.91
N GLY A 169 -9.25 -7.59 -2.00
CA GLY A 169 -10.46 -6.93 -1.49
C GLY A 169 -11.68 -7.16 -2.38
N PHE A 170 -11.57 -6.89 -3.68
CA PHE A 170 -12.60 -7.18 -4.70
C PHE A 170 -11.98 -7.10 -6.12
N PRO A 171 -12.60 -7.64 -7.19
CA PRO A 171 -12.08 -7.49 -8.56
C PRO A 171 -12.12 -6.03 -9.07
N GLY A 172 -11.09 -5.61 -9.81
CA GLY A 172 -11.10 -4.32 -10.52
C GLY A 172 -10.35 -3.17 -9.81
N PRO A 173 -10.56 -1.90 -10.21
CA PRO A 173 -9.85 -0.77 -9.62
C PRO A 173 -10.33 -0.48 -8.18
N LYS A 174 -9.40 -0.09 -7.31
CA LYS A 174 -9.66 0.33 -5.91
C LYS A 174 -9.85 1.83 -5.78
N ILE A 175 -9.25 2.56 -6.70
CA ILE A 175 -9.27 4.01 -6.76
C ILE A 175 -9.44 4.46 -8.21
N SER A 176 -9.86 5.70 -8.38
CA SER A 176 -9.95 6.36 -9.69
C SER A 176 -8.76 7.30 -9.87
N SER A 177 -8.13 7.29 -11.05
CA SER A 177 -6.99 8.17 -11.41
C SER A 177 -7.28 9.65 -11.15
N ARG A 178 -8.50 10.13 -11.43
CA ARG A 178 -8.94 11.52 -11.19
C ARG A 178 -8.88 11.97 -9.73
N ARG A 179 -8.68 11.04 -8.80
CA ARG A 179 -8.58 11.28 -7.36
C ARG A 179 -7.18 11.01 -6.80
N VAL A 180 -6.19 10.89 -7.67
CA VAL A 180 -4.78 10.70 -7.30
C VAL A 180 -4.00 11.98 -7.59
N ILE A 181 -3.26 12.45 -6.60
CA ILE A 181 -2.29 13.53 -6.73
C ILE A 181 -0.91 12.97 -6.37
N GLN A 182 0.05 13.04 -7.30
CA GLN A 182 1.45 12.69 -7.06
C GLN A 182 2.24 13.94 -6.66
N ILE A 183 3.11 13.80 -5.65
CA ILE A 183 3.89 14.90 -5.08
C ILE A 183 5.33 14.43 -4.87
N GLY A 184 6.30 15.17 -5.42
CA GLY A 184 7.73 14.92 -5.20
C GLY A 184 8.42 14.08 -6.29
N LEU A 185 7.72 13.79 -7.40
CA LEU A 185 8.24 13.05 -8.53
C LEU A 185 9.53 13.64 -9.07
N ARG A 186 10.52 12.79 -9.30
CA ARG A 186 11.81 13.16 -9.88
C ARG A 186 12.56 12.02 -10.56
N GLU A 187 12.11 10.77 -10.37
CA GLU A 187 12.70 9.58 -10.96
C GLU A 187 11.59 8.72 -11.56
N LEU A 188 11.47 8.73 -12.89
CA LEU A 188 10.35 8.13 -13.62
C LEU A 188 10.85 7.34 -14.82
N ASP A 189 10.36 6.13 -14.97
CA ASP A 189 10.55 5.37 -16.20
C ASP A 189 9.80 6.01 -17.38
N PRO A 190 10.24 5.83 -18.63
CA PRO A 190 9.56 6.39 -19.80
C PRO A 190 8.08 6.00 -19.90
N ASP A 191 7.74 4.76 -19.52
CA ASP A 191 6.36 4.26 -19.50
C ASP A 191 5.51 4.89 -18.40
N GLU A 192 6.08 5.15 -17.23
CA GLU A 192 5.38 5.85 -16.15
C GLU A 192 5.01 7.27 -16.56
N LYS A 193 5.93 7.99 -17.22
CA LYS A 193 5.65 9.34 -17.75
C LYS A 193 4.48 9.34 -18.72
N ARG A 194 4.44 8.39 -19.66
CA ARG A 194 3.32 8.25 -20.61
C ARG A 194 2.02 7.95 -19.88
N ARG A 195 2.04 7.02 -18.92
CA ARG A 195 0.85 6.66 -18.14
C ARG A 195 0.28 7.81 -17.33
N ILE A 196 1.13 8.69 -16.77
CA ILE A 196 0.66 9.92 -16.12
C ILE A 196 -0.08 10.80 -17.13
N GLN A 197 0.53 11.06 -18.29
CA GLN A 197 -0.04 11.93 -19.34
C GLN A 197 -1.35 11.38 -19.94
N GLU A 198 -1.49 10.06 -20.02
CA GLU A 198 -2.69 9.37 -20.52
C GLU A 198 -3.78 9.18 -19.45
N SER A 199 -3.51 9.59 -18.21
CA SER A 199 -4.42 9.44 -17.08
C SER A 199 -4.98 10.78 -16.59
N GLU A 200 -5.91 10.72 -15.65
CA GLU A 200 -6.43 11.89 -14.94
C GLU A 200 -5.68 12.17 -13.62
N ILE A 201 -4.49 11.57 -13.44
CA ILE A 201 -3.65 11.81 -12.26
C ILE A 201 -3.11 13.24 -12.34
N THR A 202 -3.17 13.96 -11.21
CA THR A 202 -2.48 15.25 -11.08
C THR A 202 -1.06 14.99 -10.58
N ALA A 203 -0.04 15.50 -11.26
CA ALA A 203 1.38 15.24 -10.96
C ALA A 203 2.23 16.51 -11.13
#